data_AF-A0AAD9G2J7-F1
#
_entry.id   AF-A0AAD9G2J7-F1
#
_cell.length_a   1.000
_cell.length_b   1.000
_cell.length_c   1.000
_cell.angle_alpha   90.00
_cell.angle_beta   90.00
_cell.angle_gamma   90.00
#
_symmetry.space_group_name_H-M   'P 1'
#
loop_
_entity.id
_entity.type
_entity.pdbx_description
1 polymer ?
#
loop_
_entity_poly.entity_id
_entity_poly.type
_entity_poly.pdbx_seq_one_letter_code
_entity_poly.pdbx_strand_id
1 'polypeptide(L)'
;MCNPIENCFSALKAHIKTYLATAREEMNDPLTESIIGPPISKTEARMRLLERATNTCVPGITQRMVQNVELHASKFVHAAIRMEDMSYSQ
;
A
#
# COMPACT_ATOMS: atom_id res chain seq x y z
N MET A 1 -14.41 12.07 5.91
CA MET A 1 -14.17 11.43 4.60
C MET A 1 -12.67 11.36 4.40
N CYS A 2 -12.11 10.22 3.97
CA CYS A 2 -10.67 10.15 3.68
C CYS A 2 -10.33 11.04 2.48
N ASN A 3 -9.19 11.75 2.54
CA ASN A 3 -8.68 12.44 1.37
C ASN A 3 -8.31 11.40 0.27
N PRO A 4 -8.18 11.81 -1.01
CA PRO A 4 -7.89 10.88 -2.10
C PRO A 4 -6.65 9.98 -1.87
N ILE A 5 -5.63 10.49 -1.18
CA ILE A 5 -4.41 9.74 -0.85
C ILE A 5 -4.73 8.64 0.17
N GLU A 6 -5.35 9.01 1.29
CA GLU A 6 -5.80 8.07 2.33
C GLU A 6 -6.77 7.01 1.79
N ASN A 7 -7.66 7.41 0.89
CA ASN A 7 -8.60 6.48 0.24
C ASN A 7 -7.86 5.44 -0.61
N CYS A 8 -6.85 5.88 -1.38
CA CYS A 8 -6.00 4.99 -2.17
C CYS A 8 -5.29 3.95 -1.29
N PHE A 9 -4.60 4.41 -0.24
CA PHE A 9 -3.91 3.52 0.70
C PHE A 9 -4.85 2.60 1.48
N SER A 10 -6.03 3.09 1.86
CA SER A 10 -7.03 2.29 2.59
C SER A 10 -7.55 1.14 1.72
N ALA A 11 -7.78 1.38 0.44
CA ALA A 11 -8.18 0.32 -0.50
C ALA A 11 -7.06 -0.71 -0.69
N LEU A 12 -5.82 -0.29 -0.95
CA LEU A 12 -4.68 -1.21 -1.06
C LEU A 12 -4.54 -2.06 0.20
N LYS A 13 -4.63 -1.43 1.38
CA LYS A 13 -4.58 -2.11 2.67
C LYS A 13 -5.70 -3.14 2.82
N ALA A 14 -6.91 -2.85 2.35
CA ALA A 14 -8.03 -3.79 2.39
C ALA A 14 -7.79 -5.01 1.48
N HIS A 15 -7.27 -4.80 0.27
CA HIS A 15 -6.88 -5.89 -0.63
C HIS A 15 -5.78 -6.76 -0.02
N ILE A 16 -4.71 -6.15 0.52
CA ILE A 16 -3.63 -6.87 1.20
C ILE A 16 -4.16 -7.67 2.39
N LYS A 17 -5.03 -7.10 3.23
CA LYS A 17 -5.65 -7.83 4.35
C LYS A 17 -6.43 -9.05 3.88
N THR A 18 -7.15 -8.93 2.77
CA THR A 18 -7.91 -10.05 2.18
C THR A 18 -6.97 -11.14 1.68
N TYR A 19 -5.89 -10.77 0.99
CA TYR A 19 -4.84 -11.70 0.58
C TYR A 19 -4.22 -12.41 1.78
N LEU A 20 -3.82 -11.67 2.81
CA LEU A 20 -3.20 -12.25 4.02
C LEU A 20 -4.15 -13.15 4.81
N ALA A 21 -5.46 -12.90 4.76
CA ALA A 21 -6.44 -13.80 5.35
C ALA A 21 -6.41 -15.18 4.68
N THR A 22 -6.15 -15.25 3.37
CA THR A 22 -5.97 -16.51 2.64
C THR A 22 -4.61 -17.16 2.90
N ALA A 23 -3.56 -16.35 3.12
CA ALA A 23 -2.21 -16.81 3.44
C ALA A 23 -1.94 -16.89 4.96
N ARG A 24 -2.98 -17.12 5.77
CA ARG A 24 -2.89 -17.05 7.24
C ARG A 24 -1.91 -18.07 7.82
N GLU A 25 -1.88 -19.28 7.27
CA GLU A 25 -0.96 -20.34 7.70
C GLU A 25 0.50 -19.93 7.46
N GLU A 26 0.82 -19.46 6.24
CA GLU A 26 2.15 -18.95 5.90
C GLU A 26 2.55 -17.73 6.75
N MET A 27 1.59 -16.89 7.16
CA MET A 27 1.90 -15.77 8.06
C MET A 27 2.21 -16.23 9.49
N ASN A 28 1.49 -17.24 9.99
CA ASN A 28 1.66 -17.77 11.34
C ASN A 28 2.94 -18.60 11.44
N ASP A 29 3.16 -19.49 10.49
CA ASP A 29 4.34 -20.35 10.40
C ASP A 29 4.99 -20.23 9.01
N PRO A 30 5.80 -19.18 8.78
CA PRO A 30 6.40 -18.94 7.50
C PRO A 30 7.52 -19.94 7.23
N LEU A 31 7.60 -20.42 5.98
CA LEU A 31 8.70 -21.27 5.55
C LEU A 31 10.01 -20.46 5.59
N THR A 32 10.91 -20.88 6.47
CA THR A 32 12.23 -20.27 6.63
C THR A 32 13.29 -20.96 5.77
N GLU A 33 12.97 -22.11 5.17
CA GLU A 33 13.89 -22.83 4.31
C GLU A 33 13.95 -22.19 2.93
N SER A 34 15.18 -21.92 2.48
CA SER A 34 15.45 -21.39 1.15
C SER A 34 15.94 -22.52 0.25
N ILE A 35 15.38 -22.62 -0.96
CA ILE A 35 15.76 -23.63 -1.94
C ILE A 35 17.19 -23.38 -2.50
N ILE A 36 17.65 -22.13 -2.48
CA ILE A 36 18.89 -21.69 -3.16
C ILE A 36 19.80 -20.87 -2.22
N GLY A 37 19.64 -20.99 -0.90
CA GLY A 37 20.43 -20.17 0.03
C GLY A 37 20.28 -20.55 1.50
N PRO A 38 20.89 -19.76 2.41
CA PRO A 38 20.76 -20.00 3.84
C PRO A 38 19.30 -19.83 4.29
N PRO A 39 18.89 -20.52 5.37
CA PRO A 39 17.58 -20.30 5.98
C PRO A 39 17.41 -18.83 6.36
N ILE A 40 16.21 -18.30 6.15
CA ILE A 40 15.86 -16.92 6.47
C ILE A 40 15.14 -16.84 7.82
N SER A 41 15.16 -15.67 8.45
CA SER A 41 14.42 -15.48 9.69
C SER A 41 12.90 -15.50 9.44
N LYS A 42 12.10 -15.85 10.47
CA LYS A 42 10.63 -15.75 10.39
C LYS A 42 10.15 -14.33 10.03
N THR A 43 10.85 -13.31 10.52
CA THR A 43 10.56 -11.90 10.20
C THR A 43 10.77 -11.62 8.72
N GLU A 44 11.89 -12.07 8.16
CA GLU A 44 12.20 -11.88 6.74
C GLU A 44 11.19 -12.63 5.86
N ALA A 45 10.86 -13.87 6.20
CA ALA A 45 9.86 -14.64 5.47
C ALA A 45 8.48 -13.95 5.47
N ARG A 46 8.07 -13.35 6.59
CA ARG A 46 6.85 -12.53 6.66
C ARG A 46 6.96 -11.25 5.81
N MET A 47 8.12 -10.59 5.77
CA MET A 47 8.32 -9.43 4.91
C MET A 47 8.18 -9.79 3.43
N ARG A 48 8.75 -10.92 2.99
CA ARG A 48 8.57 -11.42 1.62
C ARG A 48 7.11 -11.74 1.30
N LEU A 49 6.36 -12.31 2.25
CA LEU A 49 4.92 -12.52 2.11
C LEU A 49 4.16 -11.19 1.94
N LEU A 50 4.50 -10.17 2.74
CA LEU A 50 3.89 -8.84 2.63
C LEU A 50 4.21 -8.15 1.31
N GLU A 51 5.44 -8.28 0.81
CA GLU A 51 5.85 -7.79 -0.50
C GLU A 51 5.05 -8.47 -1.62
N ARG A 52 4.95 -9.80 -1.58
CA ARG A 52 4.14 -10.58 -2.53
C ARG A 52 2.67 -10.18 -2.48
N ALA A 53 2.10 -10.03 -1.29
CA ALA A 53 0.73 -9.56 -1.10
C ALA A 53 0.53 -8.18 -1.73
N THR A 54 1.46 -7.26 -1.50
CA THR A 54 1.43 -5.91 -2.06
C THR A 54 1.46 -5.96 -3.59
N ASN A 55 2.43 -6.64 -4.19
CA ASN A 55 2.55 -6.76 -5.65
C ASN A 55 1.30 -7.40 -6.29
N THR A 56 0.69 -8.37 -5.62
CA THR A 56 -0.56 -9.00 -6.07
C THR A 56 -1.76 -8.05 -5.98
N CYS A 57 -1.77 -7.14 -4.99
CA CYS A 57 -2.90 -6.27 -4.70
C CYS A 57 -2.83 -4.89 -5.35
N VAL A 58 -1.65 -4.45 -5.82
CA VAL A 58 -1.47 -3.17 -6.54
C VAL A 58 -2.46 -3.00 -7.70
N PRO A 59 -2.77 -4.02 -8.52
CA PRO A 59 -3.79 -3.91 -9.58
C PRO A 59 -5.21 -3.58 -9.06
N GLY A 60 -5.49 -3.78 -7.76
CA GLY A 60 -6.74 -3.35 -7.12
C GLY A 60 -6.86 -1.82 -6.98
N ILE A 61 -5.77 -1.08 -7.15
CA ILE A 61 -5.81 0.37 -7.28
C ILE A 61 -6.30 0.74 -8.67
N THR A 62 -7.54 1.24 -8.73
CA THR A 62 -8.16 1.63 -9.99
C THR A 62 -7.55 2.93 -10.55
N GLN A 63 -7.58 3.08 -11.88
CA GLN A 63 -7.14 4.30 -12.55
C GLN A 63 -7.83 5.56 -12.00
N ARG A 64 -9.13 5.46 -11.68
CA ARG A 64 -9.90 6.55 -11.08
C ARG A 64 -9.33 7.01 -9.73
N MET A 65 -8.83 6.09 -8.92
CA MET A 65 -8.21 6.42 -7.63
C MET A 65 -6.89 7.16 -7.82
N VAL A 66 -6.07 6.71 -8.77
CA VAL A 66 -4.81 7.39 -9.14
C VAL A 66 -5.08 8.80 -9.63
N GLN A 67 -6.03 8.98 -10.55
CA GLN A 67 -6.43 10.30 -11.07
C GLN A 67 -6.91 11.23 -9.96
N ASN A 68 -7.67 10.72 -8.98
CA ASN A 68 -8.11 11.53 -7.84
C ASN A 68 -6.93 11.98 -6.95
N VAL A 69 -5.92 11.13 -6.77
CA VAL A 69 -4.68 11.47 -6.04
C VAL A 69 -3.89 12.52 -6.80
N GLU A 70 -3.70 12.36 -8.10
CA GLU A 70 -3.00 13.31 -8.96
C GLU A 70 -3.69 14.69 -8.95
N LEU A 71 -5.01 14.71 -9.11
CA LEU A 71 -5.78 15.95 -9.05
C LEU A 71 -5.67 16.62 -7.68
N HIS A 72 -5.72 15.84 -6.61
CA HIS A 72 -5.56 16.36 -5.25
C HIS A 72 -4.17 16.98 -5.05
N ALA A 73 -3.10 16.28 -5.43
CA ALA A 73 -1.74 16.79 -5.36
C ALA A 73 -1.53 18.04 -6.23
N SER A 74 -2.08 18.04 -7.45
CA SER A 74 -2.00 19.17 -8.38
C SER A 74 -2.59 20.45 -7.80
N LYS A 75 -3.68 20.37 -7.02
CA LYS A 75 -4.26 21.54 -6.34
C LYS A 75 -3.28 22.19 -5.36
N PHE A 76 -2.56 21.39 -4.57
CA PHE A 76 -1.55 21.91 -3.64
C PHE A 76 -0.34 22.49 -4.37
N VAL A 77 0.11 21.84 -5.45
CA VAL A 77 1.19 22.38 -6.29
C VAL A 77 0.79 23.75 -6.87
N HIS A 78 -0.43 23.88 -7.41
CA HIS A 78 -0.91 25.15 -7.94
C HIS A 78 -1.06 26.23 -6.86
N ALA A 79 -1.55 25.87 -5.66
CA ALA A 79 -1.63 26.79 -4.52
C ALA A 79 -0.23 27.29 -4.14
N ALA A 80 0.75 26.40 -4.07
CA ALA A 80 2.15 26.75 -3.80
C ALA A 80 2.74 27.69 -4.87
N ILE A 81 2.49 27.43 -6.15
CA ILE A 81 2.92 28.31 -7.25
C ILE A 81 2.32 29.72 -7.10
N ARG A 82 1.08 29.82 -6.62
CA ARG A 82 0.41 31.11 -6.37
C ARG A 82 0.79 31.75 -5.03
N MET A 83 1.72 31.16 -4.27
CA MET A 83 2.09 31.61 -2.93
C MET A 83 0.88 31.71 -1.98
N GLU A 84 -0.12 30.84 -2.18
CA GLU A 84 -1.25 30.74 -1.27
C GLU A 84 -0.79 30.14 0.06
N ASP A 85 -1.28 30.70 1.17
CA ASP A 85 -0.97 30.18 2.50
C ASP A 85 -1.45 28.73 2.65
N MET A 86 -0.58 27.87 3.19
CA MET A 86 -0.97 26.51 3.54
C MET A 86 -2.02 26.54 4.64
N SER A 87 -3.21 26.02 4.35
CA SER A 87 -4.25 25.76 5.34
C SER A 87 -4.43 24.26 5.52
N TYR A 88 -4.35 23.80 6.78
CA TYR A 88 -4.53 22.39 7.14
C TYR A 88 -6.00 22.01 7.40
N SER A 89 -6.94 22.94 7.16
CA SER A 89 -8.33 22.82 7.57
C SER A 89 -9.30 22.86 6.38
N GLN A 90 -9.67 21.68 5.86
CA GLN A 90 -10.99 21.34 5.28
C GLN A 90 -11.25 19.84 5.40
#